data_AF-B5AE56-F1
#
_entry.id   AF-B5AE56-F1
#
_cell.length_a   1.000
_cell.length_b   1.000
_cell.length_c   1.000
_cell.angle_alpha   90.00
_cell.angle_beta   90.00
_cell.angle_gamma   90.00
#
_symmetry.space_group_name_H-M   'P 1'
#
loop_
_entity.id
_entity.type
_entity.pdbx_description
1 polymer ?
#
loop_
_entity_poly.entity_id
_entity_poly.type
_entity_poly.pdbx_seq_one_letter_code
_entity_poly.pdbx_strand_id
1 'polypeptide(L)'
;NDIPVLGGELILHARNGKVFAANTNVRSDLRAELKATIAGEVATSAVDSDRETLKGWVTDKNPELVYWRVDDELRLMYKVVQHGNKADGTPVRDWVLVDARNADVMLRIPQIKESLDRRLHNGNNTTTLPGPVVRTEGQAPVADPVVNTNYDHLGTVYDCYNTLFGRD
;
A
#
# COMPACT_ATOMS: atom_id res chain seq x y z
N ASN A 1 -9.33 -24.97 -5.12
CA ASN A 1 -10.54 -24.30 -5.63
C ASN A 1 -10.19 -23.07 -6.47
N ASP A 2 -8.98 -23.02 -7.04
CA ASP A 2 -8.47 -21.95 -7.92
C ASP A 2 -8.52 -20.52 -7.35
N ILE A 3 -8.73 -20.39 -6.04
CA ILE A 3 -8.64 -19.12 -5.32
C ILE A 3 -7.16 -18.85 -5.00
N PRO A 4 -6.60 -17.69 -5.40
CA PRO A 4 -5.20 -17.38 -5.16
C PRO A 4 -4.94 -17.10 -3.67
N VAL A 5 -3.76 -17.51 -3.19
CA VAL A 5 -3.25 -17.14 -1.86
C VAL A 5 -2.37 -15.90 -2.01
N LEU A 6 -2.86 -14.73 -1.58
CA LEU A 6 -2.07 -13.51 -1.57
C LEU A 6 -1.02 -13.56 -0.46
N GLY A 7 0.19 -13.08 -0.76
CA GLY A 7 1.35 -13.13 0.14
C GLY A 7 1.99 -14.52 0.27
N GLY A 8 1.39 -15.55 -0.31
CA GLY A 8 1.99 -16.88 -0.44
C GLY A 8 2.94 -16.92 -1.64
N GLU A 9 4.22 -17.12 -1.39
CA GLU A 9 5.28 -17.13 -2.41
C GLU A 9 6.10 -18.42 -2.35
N LEU A 10 6.36 -18.98 -3.53
CA LEU A 10 7.32 -20.06 -3.77
C LEU A 10 8.34 -19.56 -4.79
N ILE A 11 9.58 -19.39 -4.34
CA ILE A 11 10.70 -18.93 -5.16
C ILE A 11 11.61 -20.13 -5.43
N LEU A 12 11.77 -20.49 -6.70
CA LEU A 12 12.67 -21.55 -7.14
C LEU A 12 13.92 -20.94 -7.77
N HIS A 13 15.08 -21.38 -7.29
CA HIS A 13 16.36 -21.02 -7.88
C HIS A 13 16.85 -22.17 -8.75
N ALA A 14 17.03 -21.89 -10.05
CA ALA A 14 17.42 -22.89 -11.04
C ALA A 14 18.69 -22.48 -11.77
N ARG A 15 19.51 -23.48 -12.15
CA ARG A 15 20.69 -23.32 -13.00
C ARG A 15 20.78 -24.52 -13.93
N ASN A 16 21.00 -24.28 -15.23
CA ASN A 16 21.08 -25.33 -16.25
C ASN A 16 19.86 -26.29 -16.24
N GLY A 17 18.67 -25.73 -16.08
CA GLY A 17 17.41 -26.50 -16.04
C GLY A 17 17.20 -27.34 -14.77
N LYS A 18 18.06 -27.22 -13.75
CA LYS A 18 17.91 -27.92 -12.47
C LYS A 18 17.64 -26.94 -11.34
N VAL A 19 16.62 -27.22 -10.53
CA VAL A 19 16.39 -26.50 -9.28
C VAL A 19 17.46 -26.90 -8.27
N PHE A 20 18.11 -25.92 -7.65
CA PHE A 20 19.13 -26.16 -6.63
C PHE A 20 18.79 -25.53 -5.28
N ALA A 21 17.82 -24.62 -5.22
CA ALA A 21 17.28 -24.10 -3.98
C ALA A 21 15.81 -23.69 -4.15
N ALA A 22 15.07 -23.72 -3.05
CA ALA A 22 13.69 -23.25 -2.97
C ALA A 22 13.50 -22.46 -1.68
N ASN A 23 12.87 -21.29 -1.77
CA ASN A 23 12.43 -20.49 -0.64
C ASN A 23 10.91 -20.38 -0.70
N THR A 24 10.21 -20.61 0.41
CA THR A 24 8.74 -20.59 0.42
C THR A 24 8.18 -20.22 1.78
N ASN A 25 7.05 -19.54 1.76
CA ASN A 25 6.18 -19.38 2.94
C ASN A 25 4.81 -20.07 2.75
N VAL A 26 4.61 -20.75 1.62
CA VAL A 26 3.36 -21.46 1.29
C VAL A 26 3.17 -22.64 2.24
N ARG A 27 1.95 -22.79 2.74
CA ARG A 27 1.53 -23.86 3.64
C ARG A 27 0.32 -24.59 3.06
N SER A 28 0.42 -25.90 2.93
CA SER A 28 -0.66 -26.76 2.39
C SER A 28 -1.49 -27.43 3.49
N ASP A 29 -1.07 -27.30 4.74
CA ASP A 29 -1.65 -27.94 5.93
C ASP A 29 -2.65 -27.05 6.69
N LEU A 30 -2.78 -25.78 6.30
CA LEU A 30 -3.66 -24.84 6.99
C LEU A 30 -5.12 -25.07 6.63
N ARG A 31 -6.00 -24.84 7.61
CA ARG A 31 -7.44 -24.80 7.38
C ARG A 31 -7.79 -23.61 6.48
N ALA A 32 -8.69 -23.84 5.53
CA ALA A 32 -9.21 -22.82 4.64
C ALA A 32 -10.73 -22.94 4.50
N GLU A 33 -11.43 -21.81 4.57
CA GLU A 33 -12.87 -21.74 4.27
C GLU A 33 -13.09 -21.79 2.76
N LEU A 34 -14.01 -22.63 2.29
CA LEU A 34 -14.22 -22.85 0.86
C LEU A 34 -15.25 -21.91 0.23
N LYS A 35 -16.01 -21.18 1.05
CA LYS A 35 -17.14 -20.36 0.60
C LYS A 35 -17.27 -19.10 1.45
N ALA A 36 -17.47 -17.97 0.80
CA ALA A 36 -17.79 -16.71 1.47
C ALA A 36 -19.17 -16.78 2.14
N THR A 37 -19.29 -16.15 3.31
CA THR A 37 -20.59 -15.98 3.99
C THR A 37 -21.31 -14.71 3.50
N ILE A 38 -20.56 -13.65 3.17
CA ILE A 38 -21.12 -12.42 2.62
C ILE A 38 -21.03 -12.38 1.09
N ALA A 39 -21.91 -11.61 0.47
CA ALA A 39 -21.83 -11.28 -0.95
C ALA A 39 -20.74 -10.23 -1.22
N GLY A 40 -20.17 -10.21 -2.42
CA GLY A 40 -19.09 -9.29 -2.78
C GLY A 40 -19.49 -7.82 -2.68
N GLU A 41 -20.76 -7.48 -2.93
CA GLU A 41 -21.29 -6.12 -2.83
C GLU A 41 -21.18 -5.59 -1.40
N VAL A 42 -21.35 -6.47 -0.40
CA VAL A 42 -21.17 -6.14 1.03
C VAL A 42 -19.71 -5.75 1.28
N ALA A 43 -18.75 -6.49 0.71
CA ALA A 43 -17.34 -6.14 0.82
C ALA A 43 -17.03 -4.78 0.18
N THR A 44 -17.57 -4.49 -1.02
CA THR A 44 -17.37 -3.16 -1.64
C THR A 44 -17.99 -2.03 -0.82
N SER A 45 -19.12 -2.29 -0.15
CA SER A 45 -19.79 -1.32 0.73
C SER A 45 -19.00 -1.08 2.02
N ALA A 46 -18.36 -2.12 2.55
CA ALA A 46 -17.45 -2.01 3.69
C ALA A 46 -16.23 -1.14 3.34
N VAL A 47 -15.65 -1.32 2.14
CA VAL A 47 -14.57 -0.46 1.66
C VAL A 47 -15.02 0.99 1.49
N ASP A 48 -16.20 1.24 0.91
CA ASP A 48 -16.73 2.60 0.77
C ASP A 48 -16.98 3.31 2.13
N SER A 49 -17.29 2.53 3.17
CA SER A 49 -17.59 3.03 4.53
C SER A 49 -16.38 3.04 5.46
N ASP A 50 -15.24 2.49 5.01
CA ASP A 50 -14.04 2.40 5.83
C ASP A 50 -13.48 3.78 6.17
N ARG A 51 -12.96 3.94 7.39
CA ARG A 51 -12.49 5.24 7.89
C ARG A 51 -11.30 5.80 7.10
N GLU A 52 -10.54 4.96 6.41
CA GLU A 52 -9.40 5.39 5.59
C GLU A 52 -9.81 5.75 4.15
N THR A 53 -11.07 5.52 3.78
CA THR A 53 -11.60 5.95 2.49
C THR A 53 -11.79 7.46 2.48
N LEU A 54 -11.10 8.14 1.56
CA LEU A 54 -11.22 9.59 1.39
C LEU A 54 -12.32 9.97 0.39
N LYS A 55 -12.86 11.18 0.54
CA LYS A 55 -13.86 11.73 -0.37
C LYS A 55 -13.32 11.77 -1.81
N GLY A 56 -14.10 11.24 -2.74
CA GLY A 56 -13.77 11.23 -4.17
C GLY A 56 -12.97 10.01 -4.61
N TRP A 57 -12.60 9.11 -3.70
CA TRP A 57 -12.07 7.80 -4.06
C TRP A 57 -13.18 6.92 -4.66
N VAL A 58 -12.78 6.01 -5.54
CA VAL A 58 -13.64 5.11 -6.29
C VAL A 58 -13.28 3.67 -5.93
N THR A 59 -14.31 2.88 -5.67
CA THR A 59 -14.18 1.45 -5.36
C THR A 59 -14.68 0.62 -6.55
N ASP A 60 -13.81 -0.24 -7.09
CA ASP A 60 -14.15 -1.14 -8.19
C ASP A 60 -15.21 -2.14 -7.73
N LYS A 61 -16.28 -2.32 -8.53
CA LYS A 61 -17.42 -3.18 -8.19
C LYS A 61 -17.24 -4.64 -8.63
N ASN A 62 -15.99 -5.08 -8.75
CA ASN A 62 -15.60 -6.44 -9.14
C ASN A 62 -14.68 -7.06 -8.06
N PRO A 63 -15.22 -7.37 -6.86
CA PRO A 63 -14.42 -7.97 -5.80
C PRO A 63 -13.99 -9.40 -6.19
N GLU A 64 -12.74 -9.74 -5.91
CA GLU A 64 -12.19 -11.08 -6.19
C GLU A 64 -11.99 -11.85 -4.90
N LEU A 65 -12.35 -13.14 -4.85
CA LEU A 65 -12.01 -13.98 -3.72
C LEU A 65 -10.53 -14.31 -3.72
N VAL A 66 -9.91 -14.20 -2.55
CA VAL A 66 -8.50 -14.53 -2.31
C VAL A 66 -8.35 -15.18 -0.93
N TYR A 67 -7.30 -15.96 -0.74
CA TYR A 67 -6.86 -16.37 0.59
C TYR A 67 -5.79 -15.43 1.11
N TRP A 68 -5.84 -15.13 2.41
CA TRP A 68 -4.78 -14.45 3.14
C TRP A 68 -4.44 -15.25 4.39
N ARG A 69 -3.15 -15.42 4.67
CA ARG A 69 -2.72 -16.15 5.86
C ARG A 69 -2.85 -15.26 7.10
N VAL A 70 -3.61 -15.75 8.08
CA VAL A 70 -3.72 -15.15 9.42
C VAL A 70 -3.30 -16.23 10.42
N ASP A 71 -2.13 -16.05 11.04
CA ASP A 71 -1.49 -17.03 11.91
C ASP A 71 -1.38 -18.43 11.25
N ASP A 72 -2.13 -19.41 11.74
CA ASP A 72 -2.21 -20.79 11.25
C ASP A 72 -3.52 -21.09 10.48
N GLU A 73 -4.15 -20.07 9.89
CA GLU A 73 -5.36 -20.18 9.07
C GLU A 73 -5.17 -19.49 7.69
N LEU A 74 -5.71 -20.09 6.63
CA LEU A 74 -5.95 -19.40 5.36
C LEU A 74 -7.37 -18.84 5.37
N ARG A 75 -7.47 -17.55 5.60
CA ARG A 75 -8.75 -16.86 5.69
C ARG A 75 -9.21 -16.43 4.31
N LEU A 76 -10.47 -16.72 3.99
CA LEU A 76 -11.08 -16.31 2.75
C LEU A 76 -11.45 -14.82 2.84
N MET A 77 -10.99 -14.04 1.86
CA MET A 77 -11.17 -12.59 1.79
C MET A 77 -11.73 -12.20 0.43
N TYR A 78 -12.34 -11.02 0.37
CA TYR A 78 -12.49 -10.28 -0.87
C TYR A 78 -11.34 -9.31 -1.02
N LYS A 79 -10.63 -9.37 -2.15
CA LYS A 79 -9.74 -8.32 -2.64
C LYS A 79 -10.58 -7.32 -3.42
N VAL A 80 -10.71 -6.12 -2.88
CA VAL A 80 -11.39 -4.99 -3.50
C VAL A 80 -10.34 -3.98 -3.94
N VAL A 81 -10.47 -3.41 -5.14
CA VAL A 81 -9.57 -2.34 -5.58
C VAL A 81 -10.23 -1.00 -5.29
N GLN A 82 -9.51 -0.12 -4.59
CA GLN A 82 -9.93 1.28 -4.37
C GLN A 82 -8.86 2.22 -4.91
N HIS A 83 -9.26 3.28 -5.58
CA HIS A 83 -8.34 4.22 -6.21
C HIS A 83 -8.82 5.68 -6.13
N GLY A 84 -7.89 6.61 -6.21
CA GLY A 84 -8.17 8.05 -6.08
C GLY A 84 -6.90 8.86 -5.91
N ASN A 85 -7.01 10.06 -5.34
CA ASN A 85 -5.86 10.89 -4.97
C ASN A 85 -5.96 11.32 -3.50
N LYS A 86 -4.84 11.41 -2.81
CA LYS A 86 -4.72 12.09 -1.51
C LYS A 86 -4.82 13.61 -1.71
N ALA A 87 -4.94 14.36 -0.61
CA ALA A 87 -5.08 15.82 -0.64
C ALA A 87 -3.87 16.55 -1.27
N ASP A 88 -2.69 15.95 -1.19
CA ASP A 88 -1.43 16.43 -1.79
C ASP A 88 -1.27 16.05 -3.28
N GLY A 89 -2.27 15.38 -3.85
CA GLY A 89 -2.28 14.90 -5.24
C GLY A 89 -1.64 13.53 -5.43
N THR A 90 -1.12 12.89 -4.38
CA THR A 90 -0.50 11.56 -4.47
C THR A 90 -1.56 10.54 -4.91
N PRO A 91 -1.33 9.83 -6.04
CA PRO A 91 -2.28 8.85 -6.53
C PRO A 91 -2.32 7.63 -5.62
N VAL A 92 -3.51 7.07 -5.45
CA VAL A 92 -3.77 5.87 -4.65
C VAL A 92 -4.40 4.82 -5.54
N ARG A 93 -3.90 3.59 -5.41
CA ARG A 93 -4.54 2.38 -5.91
C ARG A 93 -4.19 1.26 -4.95
N ASP A 94 -5.15 0.86 -4.13
CA ASP A 94 -4.95 -0.09 -3.06
C ASP A 94 -5.72 -1.38 -3.32
N TRP A 95 -5.13 -2.48 -2.91
CA TRP A 95 -5.88 -3.71 -2.66
C TRP A 95 -6.36 -3.69 -1.21
N VAL A 96 -7.67 -3.63 -1.04
CA VAL A 96 -8.33 -3.67 0.26
C VAL A 96 -8.84 -5.09 0.47
N LEU A 97 -8.30 -5.77 1.48
CA LEU A 97 -8.72 -7.11 1.87
C LEU A 97 -9.81 -7.04 2.92
N VAL A 98 -10.96 -7.62 2.58
CA VAL A 98 -12.15 -7.64 3.43
C VAL A 98 -12.48 -9.09 3.80
N ASP A 99 -12.66 -9.37 5.09
CA ASP A 99 -13.02 -10.71 5.57
C ASP A 99 -14.36 -11.17 4.97
N ALA A 100 -14.34 -12.30 4.26
CA ALA A 100 -15.49 -12.80 3.50
C ALA A 100 -16.59 -13.40 4.40
N ARG A 101 -16.42 -13.36 5.73
CA ARG A 101 -17.41 -13.83 6.70
C ARG A 101 -18.25 -12.72 7.31
N ASN A 102 -17.62 -11.59 7.60
CA ASN A 102 -18.22 -10.53 8.43
C ASN A 102 -18.03 -9.11 7.88
N ALA A 103 -17.35 -8.96 6.74
CA ALA A 103 -17.09 -7.68 6.07
C ALA A 103 -16.07 -6.76 6.78
N ASP A 104 -15.26 -7.29 7.70
CA ASP A 104 -14.19 -6.51 8.34
C ASP A 104 -13.10 -6.16 7.32
N VAL A 105 -12.76 -4.87 7.19
CA VAL A 105 -11.60 -4.41 6.43
C VAL A 105 -10.34 -4.73 7.22
N MET A 106 -9.56 -5.71 6.77
CA MET A 106 -8.41 -6.23 7.51
C MET A 106 -7.09 -5.60 7.10
N LEU A 107 -6.91 -5.32 5.81
CA LEU A 107 -5.63 -4.85 5.27
C LEU A 107 -5.85 -3.96 4.04
N ARG A 108 -5.05 -2.90 3.93
CA ARG A 108 -4.90 -2.09 2.72
C ARG A 108 -3.46 -2.23 2.23
N ILE A 109 -3.29 -2.72 1.00
CA ILE A 109 -1.98 -2.96 0.38
C ILE A 109 -1.81 -1.96 -0.78
N PRO A 110 -0.97 -0.93 -0.62
CA PRO A 110 -0.68 0.01 -1.71
C PRO A 110 -0.09 -0.69 -2.92
N GLN A 111 -0.62 -0.41 -4.10
CA GLN A 111 -0.10 -0.94 -5.38
C GLN A 111 0.72 0.10 -6.15
N ILE A 112 0.66 1.36 -5.74
CA ILE A 112 1.51 2.41 -6.28
C ILE A 112 2.73 2.50 -5.36
N LYS A 113 3.90 2.27 -5.95
CA LYS A 113 5.18 2.55 -5.29
C LYS A 113 5.45 4.03 -5.50
N GLU A 114 5.35 4.80 -4.43
CA GLU A 114 5.73 6.22 -4.42
C GLU A 114 7.25 6.33 -4.61
N SER A 115 7.72 7.53 -4.93
CA SER A 115 9.14 7.88 -4.96
C SER A 115 9.33 9.20 -4.22
N LEU A 116 10.55 9.51 -3.79
CA LEU A 116 10.87 10.80 -3.17
C LEU A 116 10.34 11.99 -4.01
N ASP A 117 9.37 12.73 -3.46
CA ASP A 117 8.86 14.01 -3.98
C ASP A 117 8.73 15.00 -2.82
N ARG A 118 9.80 15.73 -2.50
CA ARG A 118 9.78 16.75 -1.44
C ARG A 118 9.08 18.02 -1.92
N ARG A 119 8.17 18.53 -1.08
CA ARG A 119 7.59 19.88 -1.21
C ARG A 119 7.76 20.64 0.09
N LEU A 120 8.61 21.66 0.09
CA LEU A 120 8.86 22.50 1.26
C LEU A 120 7.94 23.72 1.18
N HIS A 121 7.22 23.97 2.27
CA HIS A 121 6.30 25.09 2.41
C HIS A 121 6.78 26.03 3.51
N ASN A 122 6.65 27.34 3.28
CA ASN A 122 6.89 28.35 4.31
C ASN A 122 5.57 28.88 4.85
N GLY A 123 5.36 28.79 6.17
CA GLY A 123 4.13 29.28 6.81
C GLY A 123 3.97 30.81 6.79
N ASN A 124 5.04 31.57 6.53
CA ASN A 124 5.06 33.04 6.51
C ASN A 124 4.41 33.69 7.76
N ASN A 125 4.65 33.10 8.93
CA ASN A 125 4.06 33.51 10.22
C ASN A 125 2.51 33.47 10.24
N THR A 126 1.89 32.67 9.37
CA THR A 126 0.44 32.44 9.36
C THR A 126 0.10 31.10 10.01
N THR A 127 -1.19 30.90 10.31
CA THR A 127 -1.73 29.63 10.84
C THR A 127 -2.42 28.79 9.78
N THR A 128 -2.51 29.27 8.53
CA THR A 128 -3.13 28.54 7.42
C THR A 128 -2.09 27.61 6.78
N LEU A 129 -2.38 26.31 6.74
CA LEU A 129 -1.49 25.29 6.19
C LEU A 129 -2.15 24.54 5.03
N PRO A 130 -1.37 24.10 4.01
CA PRO A 130 0.05 24.41 3.84
C PRO A 130 0.28 25.85 3.36
N GLY A 131 1.41 26.46 3.75
CA GLY A 131 1.82 27.77 3.23
C GLY A 131 2.31 27.70 1.77
N PRO A 132 2.81 28.78 1.15
CA PRO A 132 3.39 28.74 -0.19
C PRO A 132 4.58 27.77 -0.29
N VAL A 133 4.68 27.08 -1.43
CA VAL A 133 5.83 26.24 -1.78
C VAL A 133 7.06 27.15 -1.98
N VAL A 134 8.16 26.80 -1.32
CA VAL A 134 9.44 27.53 -1.42
C VAL A 134 10.55 26.71 -2.05
N ARG A 135 10.43 25.38 -2.07
CA ARG A 135 11.33 24.49 -2.80
C ARG A 135 10.67 23.14 -3.10
N THR A 136 10.91 22.57 -4.27
CA THR A 136 10.43 21.24 -4.65
C THR A 136 11.59 20.26 -4.89
N GLU A 137 11.25 18.99 -5.04
CA GLU A 137 12.19 17.94 -5.43
C GLU A 137 12.98 18.32 -6.70
N GLY A 138 14.29 18.04 -6.71
CA GLY A 138 15.19 18.38 -7.79
C GLY A 138 15.47 19.87 -8.02
N GLN A 139 14.80 20.78 -7.31
CA GLN A 139 15.00 22.21 -7.51
C GLN A 139 16.36 22.67 -6.96
N ALA A 140 17.03 23.55 -7.70
CA ALA A 140 18.27 24.21 -7.27
C ALA A 140 18.08 24.93 -5.91
N PRO A 141 19.16 25.10 -5.12
CA PRO A 141 19.11 25.84 -3.87
C PRO A 141 18.52 27.24 -4.03
N VAL A 142 17.73 27.68 -3.05
CA VAL A 142 17.09 29.01 -3.03
C VAL A 142 17.89 29.98 -2.15
N ALA A 143 17.53 31.26 -2.15
CA ALA A 143 18.27 32.28 -1.40
C ALA A 143 18.24 32.08 0.13
N ASP A 144 17.19 31.46 0.67
CA ASP A 144 17.06 31.18 2.09
C ASP A 144 17.88 29.91 2.46
N PRO A 145 18.96 30.04 3.25
CA PRO A 145 19.80 28.91 3.63
C PRO A 145 19.08 27.92 4.53
N VAL A 146 18.08 28.33 5.33
CA VAL A 146 17.34 27.44 6.22
C VAL A 146 16.48 26.46 5.40
N VAL A 147 15.86 26.94 4.33
CA VAL A 147 15.12 26.09 3.37
C VAL A 147 16.04 25.04 2.77
N ASN A 148 17.27 25.42 2.41
CA ASN A 148 18.22 24.49 1.81
C ASN A 148 18.71 23.44 2.82
N THR A 149 19.08 23.85 4.02
CA THR A 149 19.48 22.93 5.09
C THR A 149 18.38 21.91 5.41
N ASN A 150 17.13 22.35 5.50
CA ASN A 150 16.00 21.45 5.74
C ASN A 150 15.78 20.49 4.57
N TYR A 151 15.87 20.99 3.33
CA TYR A 151 15.78 20.13 2.14
C TYR A 151 16.83 19.02 2.18
N ASP A 152 18.10 19.37 2.44
CA ASP A 152 19.22 18.42 2.46
C ASP A 152 19.08 17.41 3.61
N HIS A 153 18.63 17.83 4.80
CA HIS A 153 18.41 16.91 5.92
C HIS A 153 17.25 15.94 5.67
N LEU A 154 16.15 16.37 5.04
CA LEU A 154 15.08 15.46 4.61
C LEU A 154 15.63 14.41 3.63
N GLY A 155 16.51 14.81 2.71
CA GLY A 155 17.20 13.90 1.80
C GLY A 155 18.08 12.90 2.54
N THR A 156 18.85 13.36 3.54
CA THR A 156 19.72 12.49 4.35
C THR A 156 18.93 11.38 5.05
N VAL A 157 17.76 11.70 5.61
CA VAL A 157 16.89 10.72 6.27
C VAL A 157 16.33 9.72 5.26
N TYR A 158 15.87 10.21 4.11
CA TYR A 158 15.42 9.36 3.02
C TYR A 158 16.52 8.39 2.56
N ASP A 159 17.71 8.92 2.27
CA ASP A 159 18.86 8.14 1.79
C ASP A 159 19.26 7.05 2.79
N CYS A 160 19.14 7.33 4.10
CA CYS A 160 19.34 6.33 5.14
C CYS A 160 18.36 5.15 5.00
N TYR A 161 17.07 5.42 4.85
CA TYR A 161 16.06 4.37 4.69
C TYR A 161 16.22 3.59 3.39
N ASN A 162 16.43 4.30 2.28
CA ASN A 162 16.59 3.70 0.96
C ASN A 162 17.85 2.83 0.91
N THR A 163 19.00 3.36 1.35
CA THR A 163 20.29 2.66 1.25
C THR A 163 20.37 1.46 2.19
N LEU A 164 19.89 1.59 3.43
CA LEU A 164 20.06 0.54 4.44
C LEU A 164 18.97 -0.55 4.37
N PHE A 165 17.77 -0.20 3.91
CA PHE A 165 16.61 -1.09 3.98
C PHE A 165 15.88 -1.27 2.65
N GLY A 166 16.27 -0.57 1.59
CA GLY A 166 15.57 -0.61 0.30
C GLY A 166 14.15 -0.06 0.40
N ARG A 167 13.92 0.88 1.31
CA ARG A 167 12.60 1.48 1.57
C ARG A 167 12.55 2.91 1.05
N ASP A 168 11.54 3.18 0.24
CA ASP A 168 11.09 4.54 -0.11
C ASP A 168 10.42 5.21 1.11
#